data_AF-A0A6U4NSQ8-F1
#
_entry.id   AF-A0A6U4NSQ8-F1
#
_cell.length_a   1.000
_cell.length_b   1.000
_cell.length_c   1.000
_cell.angle_alpha   90.00
_cell.angle_beta   90.00
_cell.angle_gamma   90.00
#
_symmetry.space_group_name_H-M   'P 1'
#
loop_
_entity.id
_entity.type
_entity.pdbx_description
1 polymer ?
#
loop_
_entity_poly.entity_id
_entity_poly.type
_entity_poly.pdbx_seq_one_letter_code
_entity_poly.pdbx_strand_id
1 'polypeptide(L)'
;MEPVGFLPRVPKSPNRGDRDDMSDTGPNDDPVSLGLVKVKQCGLCAMEFEEHNLPGVVSFQAIANLRNKWGAGLPSSAAKLRSASARYSSVKLCAFCYQFFYDAAD
;
A
#
# COMPACT_ATOMS: atom_id res chain seq x y z
N MET A 1 23.08 29.46 -2.56
CA MET A 1 23.11 30.00 -1.19
C MET A 1 21.81 30.74 -0.96
N GLU A 2 20.87 30.38 -0.10
CA GLU A 2 20.66 29.37 0.95
C GLU A 2 19.12 29.28 1.08
N PRO A 3 18.47 28.12 1.30
CA PRO A 3 17.10 28.14 1.79
C PRO A 3 17.11 28.31 3.32
N VAL A 4 16.74 29.51 3.77
CA VAL A 4 16.37 29.80 5.16
C VAL A 4 15.15 28.96 5.54
N GLY A 5 15.34 28.11 6.54
CA GLY A 5 14.35 27.12 6.97
C GLY A 5 13.18 27.70 7.75
N PHE A 6 12.19 26.85 8.02
CA PHE A 6 11.29 26.92 9.18
C PHE A 6 10.48 25.61 9.22
N LEU A 7 10.95 24.61 9.98
CA LEU A 7 10.07 23.52 10.40
C LEU A 7 9.36 23.98 11.68
N PRO A 8 8.01 23.98 11.75
CA PRO A 8 7.31 24.35 12.96
C PRO A 8 7.54 23.30 14.06
N ARG A 9 7.89 23.79 15.26
CA ARG A 9 8.01 23.01 16.49
C ARG A 9 6.63 22.45 16.88
N VAL A 10 6.51 21.13 16.94
CA VAL A 10 5.32 20.46 17.48
C VAL A 10 5.29 20.63 19.01
N PRO A 11 4.22 21.18 19.60
CA PRO A 11 4.11 21.27 21.06
C PRO A 11 3.87 19.90 21.69
N LYS A 12 4.53 19.69 22.84
CA LYS A 12 4.49 18.49 23.68
C LYS A 12 3.11 18.37 24.35
N SER A 13 2.41 17.25 24.16
CA SER A 13 1.11 17.00 24.81
C SER A 13 1.23 16.94 26.34
N PRO A 14 0.33 17.57 27.10
CA PRO A 14 0.30 17.44 28.56
C PRO A 14 -0.46 16.19 29.00
N ASN A 15 0.18 15.41 29.87
CA ASN A 15 -0.44 14.34 30.67
C ASN A 15 -1.39 14.95 31.71
N ARG A 16 -2.62 14.44 31.81
CA ARG A 16 -3.44 14.50 33.02
C ARG A 16 -4.22 13.19 33.18
N GLY A 17 -3.78 12.36 34.14
CA GLY A 17 -4.73 11.59 34.97
C GLY A 17 -5.62 12.59 35.74
N ASP A 18 -6.72 12.23 36.35
CA ASP A 18 -7.09 11.03 37.09
C ASP A 18 -8.59 11.21 37.42
N ARG A 19 -9.38 10.14 37.46
CA ARG A 19 -10.63 10.07 38.25
C ARG A 19 -11.26 8.67 38.16
N ASP A 20 -11.19 7.97 39.27
CA ASP A 20 -11.96 6.78 39.60
C ASP A 20 -13.48 7.03 39.47
N ASP A 21 -14.20 6.11 38.84
CA ASP A 21 -15.63 5.90 39.12
C ASP A 21 -16.03 4.43 38.91
N MET A 22 -16.96 4.02 39.75
CA MET A 22 -17.25 2.68 40.24
C MET A 22 -18.13 1.87 39.28
N SER A 23 -17.81 0.57 39.13
CA SER A 23 -18.72 -0.57 38.92
C SER A 23 -19.72 -0.59 37.75
N ASP A 24 -19.56 -1.57 36.84
CA ASP A 24 -20.67 -2.44 36.41
C ASP A 24 -20.12 -3.78 35.90
N THR A 25 -20.57 -4.89 36.47
CA THR A 25 -20.19 -6.26 36.07
C THR A 25 -21.17 -6.74 35.02
N GLY A 26 -21.01 -6.28 33.78
CA GLY A 26 -21.73 -6.78 32.61
C GLY A 26 -21.07 -8.05 32.03
N PRO A 27 -21.81 -8.91 31.33
CA PRO A 27 -21.31 -10.20 30.85
C PRO A 27 -20.16 -9.97 29.86
N ASN A 28 -19.20 -10.90 29.86
CA ASN A 28 -18.04 -10.89 28.97
C ASN A 28 -18.46 -10.89 27.49
N ASP A 29 -18.74 -9.71 26.95
CA ASP A 29 -18.59 -9.43 25.53
C ASP A 29 -17.08 -9.31 25.29
N ASP A 30 -16.44 -10.42 24.96
CA ASP A 30 -15.10 -10.40 24.39
C ASP A 30 -15.09 -9.29 23.30
N PRO A 31 -14.25 -8.25 23.42
CA PRO A 31 -14.13 -7.29 22.34
C PRO A 31 -13.64 -8.08 21.14
N VAL A 32 -14.53 -8.29 20.17
CA VAL A 32 -14.20 -8.88 18.88
C VAL A 32 -13.01 -8.08 18.39
N SER A 33 -11.83 -8.69 18.45
CA SER A 33 -10.62 -8.12 17.89
C SER A 33 -10.85 -8.08 16.40
N LEU A 34 -11.41 -6.96 15.92
CA LEU A 34 -11.53 -6.62 14.52
C LEU A 34 -10.09 -6.45 14.02
N GLY A 35 -9.44 -7.58 13.72
CA GLY A 35 -8.07 -7.61 13.24
C GLY A 35 -7.98 -6.65 12.07
N LEU A 36 -7.06 -5.68 12.15
CA LEU A 36 -6.88 -4.70 11.09
C LEU A 36 -6.59 -5.45 9.79
N VAL A 37 -7.60 -5.52 8.93
CA VAL A 37 -7.46 -6.09 7.59
C VAL A 37 -6.48 -5.20 6.84
N LYS A 38 -5.30 -5.75 6.54
CA LYS A 38 -4.28 -5.03 5.78
C LYS A 38 -4.71 -4.97 4.32
N VAL A 39 -5.14 -3.78 3.89
CA VAL A 39 -5.42 -3.49 2.49
C VAL A 39 -4.17 -3.00 1.75
N LYS A 40 -4.03 -3.39 0.49
CA LYS A 40 -2.98 -2.97 -0.43
C LYS A 40 -3.55 -2.70 -1.81
N GLN A 41 -2.89 -1.84 -2.56
CA GLN A 41 -3.30 -1.49 -3.92
C GLN A 41 -2.72 -2.46 -4.95
N CYS A 42 -3.52 -2.79 -5.96
CA CYS A 42 -3.07 -3.49 -7.15
C CYS A 42 -2.15 -2.58 -7.98
N GLY A 43 -0.97 -3.06 -8.36
CA GLY A 43 -0.01 -2.27 -9.13
C GLY A 43 -0.41 -1.93 -10.57
N LEU A 44 -1.50 -2.51 -11.09
CA LEU A 44 -2.00 -2.24 -12.44
C LEU A 44 -3.24 -1.34 -12.42
N CYS A 45 -4.34 -1.78 -11.79
CA CYS A 45 -5.61 -1.06 -11.77
C CYS A 45 -5.74 -0.04 -10.62
N ALA A 46 -4.78 0.00 -9.69
CA ALA A 46 -4.76 0.90 -8.52
C ALA A 46 -5.95 0.74 -7.54
N MET A 47 -6.81 -0.26 -7.72
CA MET A 47 -7.87 -0.58 -6.77
C MET A 47 -7.29 -1.23 -5.50
N GLU A 48 -7.99 -1.03 -4.38
CA GLU A 48 -7.63 -1.55 -3.06
C GLU A 48 -8.20 -2.95 -2.84
N PHE A 49 -7.36 -3.85 -2.34
CA PHE A 49 -7.71 -5.23 -2.05
C PHE A 49 -7.09 -5.63 -0.71
N GLU A 50 -7.70 -6.61 -0.05
CA GLU A 50 -7.05 -7.29 1.07
C GLU A 50 -5.77 -7.98 0.60
N GLU A 51 -4.77 -8.07 1.46
CA GLU A 51 -3.47 -8.64 1.07
C GLU A 51 -3.58 -10.08 0.52
N HIS A 52 -4.54 -10.86 1.01
CA HIS A 52 -4.79 -12.22 0.52
C HIS A 52 -5.47 -12.25 -0.87
N ASN A 53 -6.14 -11.16 -1.27
CA ASN A 53 -6.80 -11.01 -2.57
C ASN A 53 -5.87 -10.46 -3.67
N LEU A 54 -4.57 -10.36 -3.39
CA LEU A 54 -3.52 -10.00 -4.35
C LEU A 54 -2.58 -11.19 -4.60
N PRO A 55 -3.04 -12.28 -5.23
CA PRO A 55 -2.23 -13.48 -5.46
C PRO A 55 -1.15 -13.28 -6.53
N GLY A 56 -1.33 -12.32 -7.43
CA GLY A 56 -0.41 -12.10 -8.54
C GLY A 56 0.83 -11.34 -8.11
N VAL A 57 2.01 -11.83 -8.51
CA VAL A 57 3.27 -11.11 -8.31
C VAL A 57 4.01 -11.06 -9.65
N VAL A 58 4.33 -9.85 -10.09
CA VAL A 58 5.10 -9.62 -11.32
C VAL A 58 6.18 -8.57 -11.08
N SER A 59 7.16 -8.47 -11.99
CA SER A 59 8.15 -7.41 -11.93
C SER A 59 7.56 -6.07 -12.36
N PHE A 60 8.08 -4.98 -11.80
CA PHE A 60 7.72 -3.63 -12.24
C PHE A 60 7.97 -3.42 -13.74
N GLN A 61 9.02 -4.04 -14.30
CA GLN A 61 9.30 -4.03 -15.74
C GLN A 61 8.17 -4.65 -16.57
N ALA A 62 7.56 -5.75 -16.11
CA ALA A 62 6.43 -6.36 -16.82
C ALA A 62 5.21 -5.41 -16.85
N ILE A 63 4.90 -4.76 -15.73
CA ILE A 63 3.86 -3.72 -15.67
C ILE A 63 4.16 -2.58 -16.65
N ALA A 64 5.40 -2.09 -16.65
CA ALA A 64 5.85 -1.02 -17.54
C ALA A 64 5.67 -1.41 -19.02
N ASN A 65 6.06 -2.63 -19.40
CA ASN A 65 5.89 -3.15 -20.76
C ASN A 65 4.41 -3.24 -21.15
N LEU A 66 3.55 -3.75 -20.27
CA LEU A 66 2.11 -3.86 -20.54
C LEU A 66 1.46 -2.49 -20.74
N ARG A 67 1.78 -1.53 -19.86
CA ARG A 67 1.26 -0.15 -19.97
C ARG A 67 1.74 0.55 -21.23
N ASN A 68 2.98 0.30 -21.65
CA ASN A 68 3.49 0.78 -22.94
C ASN A 68 2.75 0.16 -24.13
N LYS A 69 2.47 -1.15 -24.11
CA LYS A 69 1.66 -1.82 -25.13
C LYS A 69 0.24 -1.22 -25.24
N TRP A 70 -0.34 -0.81 -24.12
CA TRP A 70 -1.66 -0.16 -24.08
C TRP A 70 -1.63 1.36 -24.36
N GLY A 71 -0.46 1.95 -24.57
CA GLY A 71 -0.34 3.41 -24.76
C GLY A 71 -0.66 4.24 -23.52
N ALA A 72 -0.76 3.62 -22.33
CA ALA A 72 -1.15 4.29 -21.08
C ALA A 72 -0.02 5.09 -20.42
N GLY A 73 1.18 5.09 -21.01
CA GLY A 73 2.37 5.72 -20.46
C GLY A 73 2.86 5.09 -19.15
N LEU A 74 4.06 5.50 -18.73
CA LEU A 74 4.62 5.04 -17.47
C LEU A 74 4.13 5.93 -16.31
N PRO A 75 3.73 5.35 -15.17
CA PRO A 75 3.34 6.14 -14.00
C PRO A 75 4.49 7.02 -13.51
N SER A 76 4.24 8.08 -12.73
CA SER A 76 5.30 8.95 -12.15
C SER A 76 6.36 8.19 -11.33
N SER A 77 6.06 6.95 -10.90
CA SER A 77 7.03 6.01 -10.37
C SER A 77 8.05 5.51 -11.40
N ALA A 78 8.02 5.96 -12.64
CA ALA A 78 9.02 5.76 -13.70
C ALA A 78 10.41 6.25 -13.29
N ALA A 79 10.53 7.12 -12.29
CA ALA A 79 11.81 7.39 -11.63
C ALA A 79 12.50 6.10 -11.14
N LYS A 80 11.72 5.08 -10.74
CA LYS A 80 12.22 3.74 -10.37
C LYS A 80 12.80 2.97 -11.56
N LEU A 81 12.44 3.28 -12.80
CA LEU A 81 13.09 2.69 -13.97
C LEU A 81 14.52 3.21 -14.18
N ARG A 82 14.94 4.28 -13.50
CA ARG A 82 16.33 4.77 -13.61
C ARG A 82 17.33 3.82 -12.95
N SER A 83 16.92 3.05 -11.95
CA SER A 83 17.78 2.05 -11.31
C SER A 83 17.49 0.66 -11.85
N ALA A 84 18.53 -0.07 -12.25
CA ALA A 84 18.43 -1.44 -12.73
C ALA A 84 17.73 -2.36 -11.71
N SER A 85 18.01 -2.20 -10.42
CA SER A 85 17.43 -3.02 -9.36
C SER A 85 15.94 -2.79 -9.17
N ALA A 86 15.47 -1.55 -9.38
CA ALA A 86 14.07 -1.21 -9.15
C ALA A 86 13.13 -1.68 -10.27
N ARG A 87 13.66 -1.99 -11.47
CA ARG A 87 12.92 -2.67 -12.55
C ARG A 87 12.43 -4.07 -12.15
N TYR A 88 13.20 -4.75 -11.32
CA TYR A 88 12.89 -6.10 -10.83
C TYR A 88 12.19 -6.10 -9.47
N SER A 89 11.72 -4.94 -9.01
CA SER A 89 10.90 -4.89 -7.80
C SER A 89 9.60 -5.66 -8.01
N SER A 90 9.24 -6.47 -7.01
CA SER A 90 8.00 -7.25 -7.00
C SER A 90 6.80 -6.32 -6.81
N VAL A 91 5.83 -6.44 -7.69
CA VAL A 91 4.57 -5.69 -7.67
C VAL A 91 3.42 -6.69 -7.52
N LYS A 92 2.60 -6.48 -6.50
CA LYS A 92 1.41 -7.31 -6.27
C LYS A 92 0.25 -6.87 -7.16
N LEU A 93 -0.50 -7.84 -7.67
CA LEU A 93 -1.63 -7.69 -8.57
C LEU A 93 -2.84 -8.48 -8.07
N CYS A 94 -4.03 -7.97 -8.36
CA CYS A 94 -5.27 -8.74 -8.16
C CYS A 94 -5.36 -9.89 -9.16
N ALA A 95 -6.17 -10.90 -8.84
CA ALA A 95 -6.36 -12.07 -9.68
C ALA A 95 -6.76 -11.73 -11.13
N PHE A 96 -7.61 -10.70 -11.32
CA PHE A 96 -8.02 -10.24 -12.64
C PHE A 96 -6.87 -9.63 -13.44
N CYS A 97 -6.16 -8.64 -12.87
CA CYS A 97 -5.04 -7.99 -13.55
C CYS A 97 -3.87 -8.93 -13.81
N TYR A 98 -3.74 -10.00 -13.03
CA TYR A 98 -2.69 -10.99 -13.24
C TYR A 98 -2.92 -11.83 -14.50
N GLN A 99 -4.17 -11.98 -14.97
CA GLN A 99 -4.52 -12.74 -16.18
C GLN A 99 -3.80 -12.23 -17.44
N PHE A 100 -3.57 -10.92 -17.55
CA PHE A 100 -2.86 -10.32 -18.68
C PHE A 100 -1.38 -10.74 -18.82
N PHE A 101 -0.82 -11.42 -17.81
CA PHE A 101 0.58 -11.87 -17.81
C PHE A 101 0.74 -13.36 -18.10
N TYR A 102 -0.35 -14.11 -18.27
CA TYR A 102 -0.31 -15.54 -18.58
C TYR A 102 -0.32 -15.85 -20.08
N ASP A 103 -0.63 -14.86 -20.93
CA ASP A 103 -0.77 -15.01 -22.38
C ASP A 103 0.59 -15.06 -23.15
N ALA A 104 1.73 -15.08 -22.47
CA ALA A 104 3.07 -15.00 -23.09
C ALA A 104 3.73 -16.39 -23.31
N ALA A 105 2.92 -17.43 -23.59
CA ALA A 105 3.39 -18.79 -23.85
C ALA A 105 3.41 -19.18 -25.35
N ASP A 106 3.47 -18.20 -26.26
CA ASP A 106 3.68 -18.41 -27.70
C ASP A 106 4.75 -17.44 -28.24
#